data_AF-A0A939K2U8-F1
#
_entry.id   AF-A0A939K2U8-F1
#
_cell.length_a   1.000
_cell.length_b   1.000
_cell.length_c   1.000
_cell.angle_alpha   90.00
_cell.angle_beta   90.00
_cell.angle_gamma   90.00
#
_symmetry.space_group_name_H-M   'P 1'
#
loop_
_entity.id
_entity.type
_entity.pdbx_description
1 polymer ?
#
loop_
_entity_poly.entity_id
_entity_poly.type
_entity_poly.pdbx_seq_one_letter_code
_entity_poly.pdbx_strand_id
1 'polypeptide(L)'
;MTLLIFSCNRALQLQTLLHSLLTCLTVEGGYSVHVLYAASDDVYELGYQQIGQQYAHVKFHRERQQRQWAWPKPFSYWKNLYRYLSHASLQQTGDFKALTEKIIAESRHEGVMFLTDDSLFTRPVQLDANRMAQVINDPAGKHAYSLRHGLTLQPKPTDIQVGNAGKCQWQLQPGQPELGHWTWRFSVDGHLYSRRTLLPILRRLTYANPNSLEGFVQEYIANVRPDLFATLLFDAQPSLVGFILNKVQTYNGNRSLDVSPAYLNEKLLAGYRLTYLYQQPATDFQPKLTGVALTHALTGERELITVA
;
A
#
# COMPACT_ATOMS: atom_id res chain seq x y z
N MET A 1 7.34 0.45 14.12
CA MET A 1 6.19 0.34 13.18
C MET A 1 6.26 -0.98 12.42
N THR A 2 5.15 -1.58 12.01
CA THR A 2 5.14 -2.73 11.08
C THR A 2 4.68 -2.29 9.71
N LEU A 3 5.51 -2.54 8.71
CA LEU A 3 5.26 -2.29 7.31
C LEU A 3 4.86 -3.61 6.65
N LEU A 4 3.63 -3.69 6.11
CA LEU A 4 3.16 -4.85 5.37
C LEU A 4 2.98 -4.48 3.89
N ILE A 5 3.82 -5.06 3.03
CA ILE A 5 3.84 -4.81 1.60
C ILE A 5 3.10 -5.95 0.89
N PHE A 6 2.18 -5.61 0.01
CA PHE A 6 1.49 -6.58 -0.85
C PHE A 6 2.10 -6.59 -2.25
N SER A 7 2.35 -7.79 -2.79
CA SER A 7 2.89 -7.94 -4.14
C SER A 7 2.38 -9.19 -4.86
N CYS A 8 2.19 -9.12 -6.18
CA CYS A 8 1.84 -10.29 -6.97
C CYS A 8 2.48 -10.20 -8.36
N ASN A 9 3.33 -11.17 -8.72
CA ASN A 9 4.05 -11.23 -10.01
C ASN A 9 4.84 -9.94 -10.40
N ARG A 10 5.19 -9.09 -9.42
CA ARG A 10 5.75 -7.75 -9.65
C ARG A 10 7.00 -7.53 -8.81
N ALA A 11 7.84 -8.57 -8.72
CA ALA A 11 9.07 -8.59 -7.95
C ALA A 11 9.99 -7.39 -8.28
N LEU A 12 10.17 -7.03 -9.56
CA LEU A 12 11.04 -5.89 -9.92
C LEU A 12 10.54 -4.55 -9.35
N GLN A 13 9.23 -4.33 -9.33
CA GLN A 13 8.66 -3.12 -8.73
C GLN A 13 8.82 -3.13 -7.21
N LEU A 14 8.60 -4.30 -6.58
CA LEU A 14 8.89 -4.51 -5.16
C LEU A 14 10.35 -4.19 -4.82
N GLN A 15 11.32 -4.59 -5.66
CA GLN A 15 12.73 -4.25 -5.46
C GLN A 15 12.93 -2.74 -5.40
N THR A 16 12.33 -2.00 -6.34
CA THR A 16 12.38 -0.53 -6.36
C THR A 16 11.73 0.08 -5.12
N LEU A 17 10.57 -0.42 -4.69
CA LEU A 17 9.95 0.00 -3.43
C LEU A 17 10.89 -0.24 -2.24
N LEU A 18 11.38 -1.46 -2.05
CA LEU A 18 12.25 -1.82 -0.92
C LEU A 18 13.50 -0.95 -0.90
N HIS A 19 14.12 -0.72 -2.05
CA HIS A 19 15.28 0.17 -2.15
C HIS A 19 14.96 1.60 -1.69
N SER A 20 13.89 2.19 -2.23
CA SER A 20 13.49 3.57 -1.86
C SER A 20 13.06 3.67 -0.40
N LEU A 21 12.31 2.68 0.11
CA LEU A 21 11.86 2.60 1.50
C LEU A 21 13.05 2.60 2.46
N LEU A 22 14.01 1.71 2.26
CA LEU A 22 15.16 1.57 3.16
C LEU A 22 16.12 2.77 3.10
N THR A 23 16.13 3.48 1.99
CA THR A 23 16.97 4.67 1.80
C THR A 23 16.31 5.92 2.38
N CYS A 24 14.98 6.03 2.27
CA CYS A 24 14.26 7.24 2.61
C CYS A 24 13.58 7.21 3.98
N LEU A 25 13.14 6.06 4.48
CA LEU A 25 12.31 5.97 5.68
C LEU A 25 13.13 5.73 6.94
N THR A 26 13.09 6.69 7.85
CA THR A 26 13.59 6.56 9.22
C THR A 26 12.42 6.61 10.20
N VAL A 27 12.38 5.67 11.14
CA VAL A 27 11.32 5.58 12.15
C VAL A 27 11.95 5.47 13.52
N GLU A 28 11.58 6.37 14.42
CA GLU A 28 12.03 6.30 15.81
C GLU A 28 11.48 5.03 16.48
N GLY A 29 12.32 4.31 17.24
CA GLY A 29 11.95 2.99 17.78
C GLY A 29 11.94 1.85 16.75
N GLY A 30 12.32 2.13 15.49
CA GLY A 30 12.53 1.14 14.44
C GLY A 30 11.25 0.57 13.81
N TYR A 31 11.45 -0.27 12.80
CA TYR A 31 10.35 -0.93 12.10
C TYR A 31 10.70 -2.34 11.64
N SER A 32 9.66 -3.14 11.35
CA SER A 32 9.77 -4.43 10.68
C SER A 32 9.10 -4.37 9.31
N VAL A 33 9.74 -4.96 8.30
CA VAL A 33 9.19 -5.04 6.94
C VAL A 33 8.77 -6.47 6.67
N HIS A 34 7.53 -6.63 6.25
CA HIS A 34 6.93 -7.89 5.86
C HIS A 34 6.41 -7.75 4.43
N VAL A 35 6.76 -8.69 3.56
CA VAL A 35 6.25 -8.79 2.20
C VAL A 35 5.32 -9.99 2.15
N LEU A 36 4.04 -9.77 1.90
CA LEU A 36 3.08 -10.82 1.59
C LEU A 36 2.92 -10.85 0.07
N TYR A 37 3.36 -11.94 -0.55
CA TYR A 37 3.41 -12.04 -2.00
C TYR A 37 2.73 -13.28 -2.56
N ALA A 38 2.24 -13.17 -3.80
CA ALA A 38 1.79 -14.29 -4.62
C ALA A 38 2.62 -14.40 -5.90
N ALA A 39 2.85 -15.63 -6.34
CA ALA A 39 3.52 -15.95 -7.61
C ALA A 39 2.66 -16.96 -8.39
N SER A 40 2.38 -16.68 -9.66
CA SER A 40 1.54 -17.56 -10.49
C SER A 40 2.23 -18.84 -10.93
N ASP A 41 3.56 -18.82 -10.99
CA ASP A 41 4.40 -19.95 -11.41
C ASP A 41 5.79 -19.84 -10.76
N ASP A 42 6.62 -20.85 -11.01
CA ASP A 42 7.98 -20.93 -10.46
C ASP A 42 8.91 -19.85 -11.04
N VAL A 43 8.63 -19.30 -12.22
CA VAL A 43 9.45 -18.24 -12.83
C VAL A 43 9.27 -16.92 -12.07
N TYR A 44 8.05 -16.56 -11.69
CA TYR A 44 7.80 -15.42 -10.80
C TYR A 44 8.32 -15.68 -9.38
N GLU A 45 8.22 -16.93 -8.89
CA GLU A 45 8.75 -17.30 -7.57
C GLU A 45 10.25 -17.03 -7.47
N LEU A 46 11.03 -17.36 -8.52
CA LEU A 46 12.47 -17.07 -8.58
C LEU A 46 12.77 -15.58 -8.38
N GLY A 47 11.94 -14.69 -8.94
CA GLY A 47 12.10 -13.24 -8.75
C GLY A 47 11.97 -12.82 -7.28
N TYR A 48 10.98 -13.35 -6.56
CA TYR A 48 10.82 -13.09 -5.13
C TYR A 48 11.93 -13.72 -4.29
N GLN A 49 12.40 -14.92 -4.65
CA GLN A 49 13.53 -15.57 -3.97
C GLN A 49 14.82 -14.75 -4.11
N GLN A 50 15.11 -14.23 -5.31
CA GLN A 50 16.26 -13.38 -5.56
C GLN A 50 16.23 -12.10 -4.70
N ILE A 51 15.06 -11.45 -4.62
CA ILE A 51 14.88 -10.26 -3.77
C ILE A 51 14.99 -10.63 -2.28
N GLY A 52 14.42 -11.76 -1.87
CA GLY A 52 14.52 -12.25 -0.48
C GLY A 52 15.96 -12.43 -0.02
N GLN A 53 16.84 -12.92 -0.91
CA GLN A 53 18.27 -13.03 -0.64
C GLN A 53 18.95 -11.65 -0.56
N GLN A 54 18.57 -10.71 -1.43
CA GLN A 54 19.11 -9.35 -1.45
C GLN A 54 18.72 -8.54 -0.20
N TYR A 55 17.52 -8.75 0.34
CA TYR A 55 16.97 -8.00 1.47
C TYR A 55 16.74 -8.91 2.69
N ALA A 56 17.82 -9.51 3.22
CA ALA A 56 17.77 -10.51 4.30
C ALA A 56 17.06 -10.07 5.60
N HIS A 57 16.91 -8.77 5.84
CA HIS A 57 16.21 -8.22 7.01
C HIS A 57 14.69 -8.05 6.79
N VAL A 58 14.20 -8.31 5.57
CA VAL A 58 12.78 -8.27 5.21
C VAL A 58 12.19 -9.68 5.28
N LYS A 59 11.01 -9.81 5.87
CA LYS A 59 10.33 -11.10 6.04
C LYS A 59 9.37 -11.35 4.89
N PHE A 60 9.62 -12.38 4.08
CA PHE A 60 8.77 -12.76 2.97
C PHE A 60 7.77 -13.86 3.38
N HIS A 61 6.51 -13.67 3.00
CA HIS A 61 5.38 -14.56 3.28
C HIS A 61 4.69 -14.90 1.97
N ARG A 62 4.88 -16.12 1.47
CA ARG A 62 4.22 -16.60 0.25
C ARG A 62 2.77 -16.95 0.55
N GLU A 63 1.85 -16.31 -0.15
CA GLU A 63 0.44 -16.68 -0.17
C GLU A 63 0.28 -18.06 -0.81
N ARG A 64 -0.49 -18.92 -0.17
CA ARG A 64 -0.85 -20.23 -0.69
C ARG A 64 -2.31 -20.20 -1.13
N GLN A 65 -2.54 -20.57 -2.39
CA GLN A 65 -3.88 -20.88 -2.83
C GLN A 65 -4.32 -22.18 -2.17
N GLN A 66 -5.21 -22.08 -1.21
CA GLN A 66 -5.92 -23.21 -0.62
C GLN A 66 -7.41 -22.92 -0.75
N ARG A 67 -8.24 -23.94 -0.96
CA ARG A 67 -9.69 -23.76 -0.74
C ARG A 67 -9.93 -23.71 0.77
N GLN A 68 -9.82 -22.54 1.37
CA GLN A 68 -10.31 -22.36 2.72
C GLN A 68 -11.83 -22.19 2.64
N TRP A 69 -12.57 -23.17 3.19
CA TRP A 69 -14.01 -23.04 3.38
C TRP A 69 -14.27 -22.10 4.55
N ALA A 70 -14.01 -20.81 4.34
CA ALA A 70 -14.39 -19.78 5.30
C ALA A 70 -15.89 -19.53 5.15
N TRP A 71 -16.71 -20.25 5.92
CA TRP A 71 -18.11 -19.86 6.06
C TRP A 71 -18.11 -18.43 6.60
N PRO A 72 -18.64 -17.44 5.86
CA PRO A 72 -18.69 -16.07 6.35
C PRO A 72 -19.50 -16.13 7.65
N LYS A 73 -18.95 -15.67 8.78
CA LYS A 73 -19.71 -15.56 10.03
C LYS A 73 -20.83 -14.54 9.79
N PRO A 74 -22.06 -14.92 9.41
CA PRO A 74 -23.02 -13.98 8.84
C PRO A 74 -23.44 -12.95 9.88
N PHE A 75 -23.45 -13.39 11.14
CA PHE A 75 -23.83 -12.63 12.31
C PHE A 75 -22.81 -11.56 12.72
N SER A 76 -21.56 -11.57 12.23
CA SER A 76 -20.61 -10.49 12.55
C SER A 76 -20.84 -9.24 11.71
N TYR A 77 -21.24 -9.40 10.45
CA TYR A 77 -21.59 -8.32 9.52
C TYR A 77 -22.35 -8.91 8.33
N TRP A 78 -23.65 -8.59 8.19
CA TRP A 78 -24.53 -9.24 7.21
C TRP A 78 -24.05 -9.10 5.75
N LYS A 79 -23.35 -8.00 5.44
CA LYS A 79 -22.77 -7.80 4.09
C LYS A 79 -21.67 -8.82 3.77
N ASN A 80 -21.06 -9.50 4.76
CA ASN A 80 -20.12 -10.58 4.50
C ASN A 80 -20.79 -11.73 3.74
N LEU A 81 -22.04 -12.07 4.10
CA LEU A 81 -22.79 -13.12 3.40
C LEU A 81 -23.12 -12.68 1.96
N TYR A 82 -23.61 -11.45 1.80
CA TYR A 82 -23.86 -10.87 0.47
C TYR A 82 -22.59 -10.90 -0.40
N ARG A 83 -21.46 -10.41 0.11
CA ARG A 83 -20.18 -10.39 -0.60
C ARG A 83 -19.69 -11.78 -0.99
N TYR A 84 -19.79 -12.75 -0.09
CA TYR A 84 -19.39 -14.13 -0.38
C TYR A 84 -20.20 -14.72 -1.55
N LEU A 85 -21.51 -14.43 -1.60
CA LEU A 85 -22.37 -14.84 -2.70
C LEU A 85 -22.10 -14.06 -4.00
N SER A 86 -21.75 -12.79 -3.90
CA SER A 86 -21.58 -11.90 -5.07
C SER A 86 -20.18 -11.88 -5.69
N HIS A 87 -19.13 -12.28 -4.95
CA HIS A 87 -17.74 -12.19 -5.42
C HIS A 87 -17.05 -13.56 -5.45
N ALA A 88 -16.84 -14.10 -6.66
CA ALA A 88 -16.15 -15.37 -6.87
C ALA A 88 -14.72 -15.39 -6.28
N SER A 89 -14.04 -14.24 -6.24
CA SER A 89 -12.71 -14.10 -5.63
C SER A 89 -12.71 -14.37 -4.11
N LEU A 90 -13.85 -14.19 -3.42
CA LEU A 90 -13.99 -14.54 -2.00
C LEU A 90 -14.31 -16.03 -1.78
N GLN A 91 -14.69 -16.74 -2.85
CA GLN A 91 -14.97 -18.18 -2.82
C GLN A 91 -13.69 -19.02 -3.05
N GLN A 92 -12.66 -18.42 -3.65
CA GLN A 92 -11.33 -19.00 -3.82
C GLN A 92 -10.31 -18.26 -2.95
N THR A 93 -10.51 -18.33 -1.62
CA THR A 93 -9.67 -17.59 -0.67
C THR A 93 -8.38 -18.33 -0.37
N GLY A 94 -7.26 -17.82 -0.87
CA GLY A 94 -5.94 -18.14 -0.33
C GLY A 94 -5.81 -17.72 1.14
N ASP A 95 -4.64 -17.97 1.72
CA ASP A 95 -4.36 -17.61 3.11
C ASP A 95 -4.03 -16.12 3.32
N PHE A 96 -4.25 -15.25 2.32
CA PHE A 96 -4.01 -13.80 2.36
C PHE A 96 -4.52 -13.14 3.66
N LYS A 97 -5.81 -13.36 3.99
CA LYS A 97 -6.42 -12.78 5.19
C LYS A 97 -5.76 -13.29 6.46
N ALA A 98 -5.55 -14.61 6.55
CA ALA A 98 -4.96 -15.25 7.71
C ALA A 98 -3.53 -14.75 7.95
N LEU A 99 -2.72 -14.66 6.88
CA LEU A 99 -1.36 -14.11 6.94
C LEU A 99 -1.36 -12.63 7.33
N THR A 100 -2.22 -11.81 6.71
CA THR A 100 -2.35 -10.38 7.04
C THR A 100 -2.67 -10.17 8.52
N GLU A 101 -3.69 -10.86 9.04
CA GLU A 101 -4.07 -10.76 10.44
C GLU A 101 -3.01 -11.30 11.39
N LYS A 102 -2.37 -12.41 11.02
CA LYS A 102 -1.29 -13.01 11.81
C LYS A 102 -0.11 -12.04 11.95
N ILE A 103 0.38 -11.49 10.85
CA ILE A 103 1.51 -10.54 10.85
C ILE A 103 1.19 -9.33 11.73
N ILE A 104 -0.02 -8.79 11.63
CA ILE A 104 -0.45 -7.63 12.42
C ILE A 104 -0.61 -8.01 13.90
N ALA A 105 -1.22 -9.16 14.20
CA ALA A 105 -1.46 -9.61 15.57
C ALA A 105 -0.16 -9.93 16.33
N GLU A 106 0.80 -10.57 15.66
CA GLU A 106 2.11 -10.95 16.21
C GLU A 106 3.11 -9.79 16.25
N SER A 107 2.76 -8.64 15.67
CA SER A 107 3.62 -7.46 15.71
C SER A 107 3.80 -6.92 17.12
N ARG A 108 5.06 -6.64 17.48
CA ARG A 108 5.44 -5.89 18.69
C ARG A 108 5.18 -4.38 18.58
N HIS A 109 4.86 -3.88 17.39
CA HIS A 109 4.69 -2.46 17.11
C HIS A 109 3.21 -2.10 17.05
N GLU A 110 2.86 -0.96 17.66
CA GLU A 110 1.47 -0.48 17.64
C GLU A 110 1.11 0.24 16.33
N GLY A 111 2.09 0.82 15.63
CA GLY A 111 1.88 1.40 14.31
C GLY A 111 1.92 0.33 13.21
N VAL A 112 0.92 0.31 12.34
CA VAL A 112 0.82 -0.57 11.15
C VAL A 112 0.65 0.31 9.91
N MET A 113 1.45 0.06 8.88
CA MET A 113 1.29 0.71 7.58
C MET A 113 1.33 -0.34 6.47
N PHE A 114 0.43 -0.17 5.52
CA PHE A 114 0.38 -0.97 4.31
C PHE A 114 1.08 -0.25 3.17
N LEU A 115 1.66 -1.03 2.26
CA LEU A 115 2.22 -0.56 1.00
C LEU A 115 1.92 -1.58 -0.10
N THR A 116 1.97 -1.13 -1.35
CA THR A 116 1.93 -1.97 -2.55
C THR A 116 3.26 -1.87 -3.29
N ASP A 117 3.66 -2.94 -3.95
CA ASP A 117 4.89 -3.01 -4.78
C ASP A 117 5.05 -1.92 -5.86
N ASP A 118 3.97 -1.24 -6.26
CA ASP A 118 4.00 -0.09 -7.18
C ASP A 118 4.24 1.27 -6.50
N SER A 119 4.41 1.29 -5.18
CA SER A 119 4.75 2.50 -4.43
C SER A 119 6.24 2.88 -4.56
N LEU A 120 6.54 4.18 -4.48
CA LEU A 120 7.91 4.73 -4.48
C LEU A 120 8.04 5.84 -3.43
N PHE A 121 9.05 5.74 -2.56
CA PHE A 121 9.47 6.86 -1.71
C PHE A 121 10.30 7.85 -2.53
N THR A 122 9.90 9.12 -2.51
CA THR A 122 10.47 10.17 -3.37
C THR A 122 11.36 11.15 -2.62
N ARG A 123 11.32 11.10 -1.28
CA ARG A 123 12.11 11.97 -0.39
C ARG A 123 12.34 11.30 0.96
N PRO A 124 13.35 11.74 1.73
CA PRO A 124 13.55 11.30 3.11
C PRO A 124 12.33 11.60 3.99
N VAL A 125 11.94 10.62 4.82
CA VAL A 125 10.83 10.69 5.77
C VAL A 125 11.34 10.32 7.15
N GLN A 126 11.09 11.19 8.12
CA GLN A 126 11.35 10.91 9.53
C GLN A 126 10.03 10.83 10.29
N LEU A 127 9.69 9.62 10.75
CA LEU A 127 8.57 9.38 11.64
C LEU A 127 9.07 9.33 13.09
N ASP A 128 9.09 10.51 13.73
CA ASP A 128 9.41 10.67 15.14
C ASP A 128 8.26 10.19 16.06
N ALA A 129 8.57 10.00 17.35
CA ALA A 129 7.61 9.54 18.34
C ALA A 129 6.39 10.45 18.47
N ASN A 130 6.55 11.78 18.33
CA ASN A 130 5.46 12.74 18.45
C ASN A 130 4.47 12.66 17.27
N ARG A 131 4.99 12.45 16.05
CA ARG A 131 4.19 12.22 14.83
C ARG A 131 3.39 10.94 14.96
N MET A 132 4.04 9.86 15.40
CA MET A 132 3.37 8.57 15.55
C MET A 132 2.36 8.56 16.71
N ALA A 133 2.66 9.23 17.83
CA ALA A 133 1.85 9.25 19.04
C ALA A 133 0.40 9.67 18.77
N GLN A 134 0.17 10.65 17.89
CA GLN A 134 -1.19 11.10 17.54
C GLN A 134 -2.04 10.01 16.90
N VAL A 135 -1.43 9.02 16.25
CA VAL A 135 -2.12 7.87 15.65
C VAL A 135 -2.14 6.70 16.63
N ILE A 136 -0.98 6.30 17.14
CA ILE A 136 -0.85 5.05 17.92
C ILE A 136 -1.41 5.17 19.34
N ASN A 137 -1.47 6.38 19.89
CA ASN A 137 -2.03 6.64 21.23
C ASN A 137 -3.47 7.16 21.18
N ASP A 138 -4.06 7.40 20.01
CA ASP A 138 -5.47 7.78 19.88
C ASP A 138 -6.39 6.61 20.31
N PRO A 139 -7.13 6.73 21.43
CA PRO A 139 -8.01 5.67 21.92
C PRO A 139 -9.29 5.54 21.08
N ALA A 140 -9.69 6.59 20.35
CA ALA A 140 -10.88 6.59 19.52
C ALA A 140 -10.61 6.09 18.09
N GLY A 141 -9.34 6.07 17.65
CA GLY A 141 -8.95 5.59 16.33
C GLY A 141 -9.39 6.53 15.19
N LYS A 142 -9.52 7.82 15.47
CA LYS A 142 -9.92 8.87 14.54
C LYS A 142 -8.77 9.29 13.63
N HIS A 143 -7.53 9.14 14.06
CA HIS A 143 -6.36 9.63 13.33
C HIS A 143 -5.71 8.55 12.47
N ALA A 144 -5.25 8.95 11.28
CA ALA A 144 -4.31 8.20 10.45
C ALA A 144 -3.22 9.17 9.96
N TYR A 145 -2.00 8.66 9.74
CA TYR A 145 -0.91 9.48 9.18
C TYR A 145 -0.56 8.99 7.77
N SER A 146 -0.56 9.88 6.79
CA SER A 146 -0.39 9.55 5.38
C SER A 146 0.95 10.05 4.84
N LEU A 147 1.62 9.18 4.09
CA LEU A 147 2.79 9.53 3.28
C LEU A 147 2.46 9.98 1.86
N ARG A 148 1.25 9.71 1.36
CA ARG A 148 0.83 10.07 -0.01
C ARG A 148 0.31 11.49 -0.16
N HIS A 149 -0.35 12.01 0.87
CA HIS A 149 -0.98 13.33 0.83
C HIS A 149 0.02 14.44 1.12
N GLY A 150 -0.25 15.62 0.55
CA GLY A 150 0.56 16.82 0.67
C GLY A 150 -0.12 18.01 -0.01
N LEU A 151 0.38 19.21 0.23
CA LEU A 151 -0.24 20.46 -0.26
C LEU A 151 -0.12 20.67 -1.77
N THR A 152 0.70 19.86 -2.45
CA THR A 152 0.90 19.86 -3.91
C THR A 152 -0.10 18.98 -4.66
N LEU A 153 -0.77 18.05 -3.97
CA LEU A 153 -1.73 17.15 -4.60
C LEU A 153 -2.98 17.91 -5.03
N GLN A 154 -3.56 17.50 -6.16
CA GLN A 154 -4.82 18.03 -6.68
C GLN A 154 -5.79 16.87 -6.97
N PRO A 155 -7.11 17.05 -6.77
CA PRO A 155 -7.75 18.16 -6.06
C PRO A 155 -7.30 18.20 -4.59
N LYS A 156 -7.33 19.39 -3.97
CA LYS A 156 -6.91 19.61 -2.57
C LYS A 156 -8.07 20.15 -1.73
N PRO A 157 -8.27 19.65 -0.49
CA PRO A 157 -9.20 20.26 0.45
C PRO A 157 -8.82 21.71 0.81
N THR A 158 -9.82 22.58 0.97
CA THR A 158 -9.61 24.00 1.26
C THR A 158 -9.38 24.30 2.74
N ASP A 159 -9.77 23.39 3.63
CA ASP A 159 -9.80 23.53 5.09
C ASP A 159 -8.64 22.80 5.79
N ILE A 160 -7.50 22.62 5.10
CA ILE A 160 -6.30 22.02 5.69
C ILE A 160 -5.70 22.96 6.74
N GLN A 161 -5.53 22.44 7.95
CA GLN A 161 -4.83 23.11 9.03
C GLN A 161 -3.32 22.86 8.86
N VAL A 162 -2.56 23.93 8.62
CA VAL A 162 -1.10 23.87 8.52
C VAL A 162 -0.51 24.36 9.84
N GLY A 163 0.10 23.44 10.58
CA GLY A 163 0.82 23.71 11.81
C GLY A 163 2.30 23.99 11.59
N ASN A 164 3.03 24.07 12.71
CA ASN A 164 4.48 24.33 12.70
C ASN A 164 5.26 23.23 11.96
N ALA A 165 6.38 23.64 11.35
CA ALA A 165 7.30 22.77 10.62
C ALA A 165 6.65 21.97 9.46
N GLY A 166 5.60 22.52 8.84
CA GLY A 166 4.95 21.92 7.68
C GLY A 166 4.10 20.68 8.00
N LYS A 167 3.70 20.50 9.27
CA LYS A 167 2.75 19.46 9.66
C LYS A 167 1.34 19.89 9.27
N CYS A 168 0.64 19.04 8.54
CA CYS A 168 -0.71 19.30 8.08
C CYS A 168 -1.69 18.34 8.73
N GLN A 169 -2.88 18.86 9.01
CA GLN A 169 -4.02 18.10 9.48
C GLN A 169 -5.23 18.47 8.64
N TRP A 170 -6.00 17.47 8.26
CA TRP A 170 -7.27 17.66 7.61
C TRP A 170 -8.31 16.71 8.20
N GLN A 171 -9.49 17.23 8.47
CA GLN A 171 -10.61 16.45 8.95
C GLN A 171 -11.62 16.31 7.83
N LEU A 172 -11.95 15.06 7.49
CA LEU A 172 -12.90 14.78 6.43
C LEU A 172 -14.29 15.32 6.80
N GLN A 173 -14.89 16.06 5.87
CA GLN A 173 -16.28 16.48 5.94
C GLN A 173 -17.15 15.61 5.00
N PRO A 174 -18.38 15.24 5.40
CA PRO A 174 -19.31 14.55 4.51
C PRO A 174 -19.65 15.40 3.27
N GLY A 175 -19.91 14.75 2.14
CA GLY A 175 -20.47 15.42 0.96
C GLY A 175 -19.47 16.12 0.04
N GLN A 176 -18.20 15.69 0.03
CA GLN A 176 -17.14 16.24 -0.83
C GLN A 176 -16.58 15.21 -1.85
N PRO A 177 -17.42 14.58 -2.70
CA PRO A 177 -16.96 13.55 -3.65
C PRO A 177 -15.89 14.05 -4.64
N GLU A 178 -15.87 15.36 -4.92
CA GLU A 178 -14.90 16.02 -5.78
C GLU A 178 -13.46 15.93 -5.26
N LEU A 179 -13.26 15.70 -3.97
CA LEU A 179 -11.94 15.54 -3.37
C LEU A 179 -11.32 14.15 -3.63
N GLY A 180 -12.07 13.25 -4.28
CA GLY A 180 -11.57 11.98 -4.81
C GLY A 180 -10.80 11.17 -3.77
N HIS A 181 -9.51 10.93 -4.02
CA HIS A 181 -8.64 10.11 -3.18
C HIS A 181 -8.55 10.61 -1.73
N TRP A 182 -8.71 11.91 -1.45
CA TRP A 182 -8.71 12.43 -0.08
C TRP A 182 -9.84 11.86 0.78
N THR A 183 -11.00 11.57 0.19
CA THR A 183 -12.15 11.02 0.92
C THR A 183 -11.97 9.55 1.32
N TRP A 184 -10.91 8.90 0.83
CA TRP A 184 -10.54 7.53 1.15
C TRP A 184 -9.78 7.48 2.47
N ARG A 185 -10.43 6.96 3.52
CA ARG A 185 -9.94 7.00 4.92
C ARG A 185 -9.03 5.81 5.24
N PHE A 186 -9.32 4.69 4.61
CA PHE A 186 -8.49 3.50 4.68
C PHE A 186 -7.83 3.26 3.33
N SER A 187 -6.50 3.16 3.31
CA SER A 187 -5.75 2.85 2.12
C SER A 187 -4.62 1.86 2.42
N VAL A 188 -4.37 0.98 1.46
CA VAL A 188 -3.21 0.09 1.48
C VAL A 188 -1.92 0.78 1.01
N ASP A 189 -1.98 2.09 0.75
CA ASP A 189 -0.88 2.89 0.20
C ASP A 189 -0.39 3.95 1.19
N GLY A 190 0.56 3.57 2.06
CA GLY A 190 1.37 4.55 2.81
C GLY A 190 0.64 5.27 3.94
N HIS A 191 -0.41 4.67 4.49
CA HIS A 191 -1.09 5.19 5.68
C HIS A 191 -0.71 4.38 6.92
N LEU A 192 -0.36 5.10 7.98
CA LEU A 192 -0.12 4.58 9.31
C LEU A 192 -1.42 4.56 10.10
N TYR A 193 -1.71 3.39 10.67
CA TYR A 193 -2.85 3.11 11.53
C TYR A 193 -2.38 2.55 12.88
N SER A 194 -3.21 2.69 13.89
CA SER A 194 -3.03 2.00 15.17
C SER A 194 -3.52 0.55 15.05
N ARG A 195 -2.67 -0.40 15.45
CA ARG A 195 -2.91 -1.85 15.43
C ARG A 195 -4.15 -2.22 16.25
N ARG A 196 -4.32 -1.66 17.45
CA ARG A 196 -5.47 -1.93 18.34
C ARG A 196 -6.80 -1.48 17.74
N THR A 197 -6.78 -0.45 16.90
CA THR A 197 -7.96 0.03 16.17
C THR A 197 -8.19 -0.80 14.91
N LEU A 198 -7.14 -1.08 14.14
CA LEU A 198 -7.21 -1.72 12.84
C LEU A 198 -7.55 -3.22 12.93
N LEU A 199 -6.86 -3.97 13.80
CA LEU A 199 -6.97 -5.43 13.85
C LEU A 199 -8.39 -5.95 14.14
N PRO A 200 -9.19 -5.35 15.05
CA PRO A 200 -10.59 -5.73 15.24
C PRO A 200 -11.45 -5.57 13.98
N ILE A 201 -11.17 -4.55 13.15
CA ILE A 201 -11.87 -4.31 11.89
C ILE A 201 -11.54 -5.42 10.90
N LEU A 202 -10.25 -5.72 10.73
CA LEU A 202 -9.79 -6.77 9.81
C LEU A 202 -10.43 -8.12 10.15
N ARG A 203 -10.40 -8.51 11.42
CA ARG A 203 -11.00 -9.77 11.91
C ARG A 203 -12.50 -9.87 11.65
N ARG A 204 -13.20 -8.74 11.56
CA ARG A 204 -14.64 -8.68 11.33
C ARG A 204 -15.03 -8.86 9.87
N LEU A 205 -14.17 -8.45 8.94
CA LEU A 205 -14.47 -8.40 7.52
C LEU A 205 -13.97 -9.66 6.80
N THR A 206 -14.68 -10.06 5.74
CA THR A 206 -14.24 -11.14 4.84
C THR A 206 -13.64 -10.53 3.59
N TYR A 207 -12.32 -10.64 3.42
CA TYR A 207 -11.54 -10.13 2.29
C TYR A 207 -10.52 -11.18 1.83
N ALA A 208 -10.06 -11.10 0.58
CA ALA A 208 -9.20 -12.12 -0.04
C ALA A 208 -7.92 -11.56 -0.68
N ASN A 209 -7.83 -10.26 -0.90
CA ASN A 209 -6.71 -9.59 -1.55
C ASN A 209 -6.68 -8.10 -1.17
N PRO A 210 -5.61 -7.34 -1.51
CA PRO A 210 -5.47 -5.94 -1.11
C PRO A 210 -6.63 -5.04 -1.55
N ASN A 211 -7.17 -5.24 -2.76
CA ASN A 211 -8.29 -4.45 -3.27
C ASN A 211 -9.57 -4.70 -2.46
N SER A 212 -9.90 -5.97 -2.20
CA SER A 212 -11.06 -6.32 -1.38
C SER A 212 -10.89 -5.86 0.07
N LEU A 213 -9.66 -5.92 0.61
CA LEU A 213 -9.33 -5.37 1.92
C LEU A 213 -9.63 -3.87 1.97
N GLU A 214 -9.08 -3.11 1.02
CA GLU A 214 -9.25 -1.66 0.98
C GLU A 214 -10.72 -1.25 0.83
N GLY A 215 -11.40 -1.78 -0.19
CA GLY A 215 -12.80 -1.45 -0.46
C GLY A 215 -13.72 -1.84 0.69
N PHE A 216 -13.52 -3.01 1.30
CA PHE A 216 -14.41 -3.48 2.36
C PHE A 216 -14.21 -2.77 3.69
N VAL A 217 -12.98 -2.38 4.02
CA VAL A 217 -12.69 -1.56 5.20
C VAL A 217 -13.23 -0.14 4.99
N GLN A 218 -13.01 0.47 3.82
CA GLN A 218 -13.55 1.78 3.49
C GLN A 218 -15.08 1.79 3.59
N GLU A 219 -15.75 0.77 3.04
CA GLU A 219 -17.21 0.64 3.13
C GLU A 219 -17.69 0.44 4.58
N TYR A 220 -16.96 -0.34 5.37
CA TYR A 220 -17.28 -0.54 6.79
C TYR A 220 -17.17 0.78 7.58
N ILE A 221 -16.11 1.54 7.35
CA ILE A 221 -15.93 2.86 7.98
C ILE A 221 -17.06 3.80 7.56
N ALA A 222 -17.36 3.89 6.26
CA ALA A 222 -18.38 4.79 5.76
C ALA A 222 -19.78 4.50 6.32
N ASN A 223 -20.14 3.23 6.48
CA ASN A 223 -21.51 2.84 6.86
C ASN A 223 -21.70 2.50 8.34
N VAL A 224 -20.64 2.11 9.07
CA VAL A 224 -20.76 1.56 10.42
C VAL A 224 -19.97 2.39 11.44
N ARG A 225 -18.80 2.91 11.07
CA ARG A 225 -17.89 3.61 11.97
C ARG A 225 -17.30 4.87 11.32
N PRO A 226 -18.14 5.88 11.02
CA PRO A 226 -17.71 7.06 10.27
C PRO A 226 -16.75 7.96 11.04
N ASP A 227 -16.53 7.69 12.32
CA ASP A 227 -15.54 8.35 13.17
C ASP A 227 -14.10 7.84 12.95
N LEU A 228 -13.94 6.61 12.45
CA LEU A 228 -12.62 6.00 12.27
C LEU A 228 -11.85 6.65 11.12
N PHE A 229 -10.57 6.95 11.38
CA PHE A 229 -9.63 7.54 10.42
C PHE A 229 -10.17 8.80 9.72
N ALA A 230 -11.06 9.54 10.39
CA ALA A 230 -11.69 10.75 9.85
C ALA A 230 -10.75 11.97 9.87
N THR A 231 -9.67 11.91 10.64
CA THR A 231 -8.63 12.95 10.69
C THR A 231 -7.34 12.42 10.08
N LEU A 232 -6.89 13.07 9.02
CA LEU A 232 -5.70 12.74 8.28
C LEU A 232 -4.56 13.69 8.67
N LEU A 233 -3.46 13.11 9.14
CA LEU A 233 -2.21 13.81 9.41
C LEU A 233 -1.23 13.56 8.27
N PHE A 234 -0.50 14.56 7.82
CA PHE A 234 0.46 14.43 6.72
C PHE A 234 1.47 15.58 6.75
N ASP A 235 2.55 15.46 5.98
CA ASP A 235 3.50 16.55 5.80
C ASP A 235 3.09 17.43 4.62
N ALA A 236 3.53 18.69 4.62
CA ALA A 236 3.22 19.66 3.58
C ALA A 236 3.55 19.17 2.16
N GLN A 237 4.45 18.19 2.05
CA GLN A 237 4.86 17.59 0.80
C GLN A 237 4.68 16.07 0.82
N PRO A 238 4.15 15.46 -0.25
CA PRO A 238 3.96 14.02 -0.32
C PRO A 238 5.30 13.31 -0.43
N SER A 239 5.47 12.21 0.31
CA SER A 239 6.71 11.45 0.31
C SER A 239 6.62 10.11 -0.41
N LEU A 240 5.39 9.66 -0.68
CA LEU A 240 5.08 8.42 -1.39
C LEU A 240 4.23 8.72 -2.61
N VAL A 241 4.56 8.08 -3.74
CA VAL A 241 3.73 8.06 -4.96
C VAL A 241 3.53 6.62 -5.43
N GLY A 242 2.49 6.34 -6.21
CA GLY A 242 2.21 5.03 -6.78
C GLY A 242 2.31 5.04 -8.32
N PHE A 243 2.77 3.94 -8.91
CA PHE A 243 2.98 3.82 -10.36
C PHE A 243 2.33 2.60 -10.98
N ILE A 244 1.33 2.83 -11.81
CA ILE A 244 0.67 1.76 -12.56
C ILE A 244 1.46 1.47 -13.84
N LEU A 245 2.40 0.53 -13.79
CA LEU A 245 3.10 0.05 -15.00
C LEU A 245 2.27 -0.95 -15.80
N ASN A 246 1.63 -1.88 -15.08
CA ASN A 246 0.94 -3.01 -15.66
C ASN A 246 -0.54 -2.90 -15.29
N LYS A 247 -1.44 -2.98 -16.26
CA LYS A 247 -2.88 -3.15 -15.96
C LYS A 247 -3.15 -4.60 -15.63
N VAL A 248 -3.58 -4.85 -14.39
CA VAL A 248 -4.13 -6.14 -13.97
C VAL A 248 -5.66 -6.17 -14.11
N GLN A 249 -6.30 -5.02 -14.40
CA GLN A 249 -7.75 -4.86 -14.47
C GLN A 249 -8.17 -4.09 -15.72
N THR A 250 -9.24 -4.56 -16.37
CA THR A 250 -9.87 -3.95 -17.57
C THR A 250 -10.92 -2.87 -17.22
N TYR A 251 -11.21 -2.65 -15.93
CA TYR A 251 -12.39 -1.87 -15.50
C TYR A 251 -12.14 -0.38 -15.25
N ASN A 252 -10.90 0.04 -14.92
CA ASN A 252 -10.56 1.45 -14.70
C ASN A 252 -9.65 1.98 -15.81
N GLY A 253 -9.97 3.17 -16.34
CA GLY A 253 -9.22 3.87 -17.40
C GLY A 253 -7.87 4.45 -16.97
N ASN A 254 -7.23 3.92 -15.92
CA ASN A 254 -5.94 4.40 -15.44
C ASN A 254 -4.90 4.28 -16.57
N ARG A 255 -4.04 5.26 -16.75
CA ARG A 255 -3.01 5.24 -17.81
C ARG A 255 -1.84 4.37 -17.34
N SER A 256 -1.52 3.32 -18.09
CA SER A 256 -0.39 2.40 -17.86
C SER A 256 0.59 2.50 -19.02
N LEU A 257 1.85 2.12 -18.76
CA LEU A 257 2.86 1.94 -19.81
C LEU A 257 2.70 0.60 -20.55
N ASP A 258 1.80 -0.28 -20.08
CA ASP A 258 1.52 -1.61 -20.62
C ASP A 258 2.77 -2.49 -20.78
N VAL A 259 3.74 -2.31 -19.88
CA VAL A 259 4.88 -3.21 -19.77
C VAL A 259 4.38 -4.55 -19.21
N SER A 260 4.88 -5.67 -19.72
CA SER A 260 4.43 -6.97 -19.21
C SER A 260 5.14 -7.32 -17.89
N PRO A 261 4.41 -7.85 -16.88
CA PRO A 261 5.05 -8.35 -15.66
C PRO A 261 6.10 -9.44 -15.93
N ALA A 262 5.87 -10.28 -16.95
CA ALA A 262 6.80 -11.32 -17.37
C ALA A 262 8.15 -10.74 -17.81
N TYR A 263 8.13 -9.74 -18.69
CA TYR A 263 9.34 -9.05 -19.15
C TYR A 263 10.08 -8.36 -17.99
N LEU A 264 9.35 -7.70 -17.07
CA LEU A 264 9.98 -7.11 -15.89
C LEU A 264 10.61 -8.17 -14.97
N ASN A 265 10.00 -9.35 -14.86
CA ASN A 265 10.57 -10.46 -14.10
C ASN A 265 11.84 -11.02 -14.77
N GLU A 266 11.84 -11.20 -16.09
CA GLU A 266 13.05 -11.58 -16.85
C GLU A 266 14.19 -10.59 -16.62
N LYS A 267 13.89 -9.29 -16.67
CA LYS A 267 14.88 -8.23 -16.42
C LYS A 267 15.40 -8.25 -14.99
N LEU A 268 14.55 -8.51 -14.00
CA LEU A 268 15.00 -8.70 -12.61
C LEU A 268 15.98 -9.88 -12.50
N LEU A 269 15.61 -11.04 -13.07
CA LEU A 269 16.45 -12.25 -13.03
C LEU A 269 17.78 -12.05 -13.76
N ALA A 270 17.78 -11.24 -14.81
CA ALA A 270 18.98 -10.82 -15.52
C ALA A 270 19.81 -9.76 -14.75
N GLY A 271 19.38 -9.30 -13.56
CA GLY A 271 20.16 -8.37 -12.73
C GLY A 271 19.87 -6.88 -12.98
N TYR A 272 18.78 -6.54 -13.66
CA TYR A 272 18.36 -5.15 -13.86
C TYR A 272 17.62 -4.57 -12.66
N ARG A 273 17.70 -3.25 -12.53
CA ARG A 273 16.95 -2.43 -11.58
C ARG A 273 16.03 -1.47 -12.32
N LEU A 274 14.86 -1.21 -11.75
CA LEU A 274 13.86 -0.31 -12.31
C LEU A 274 13.93 1.09 -11.68
N THR A 275 13.93 2.11 -12.54
CA THR A 275 13.79 3.53 -12.18
C THR A 275 12.59 4.13 -12.90
N TYR A 276 11.69 4.76 -12.15
CA TYR A 276 10.54 5.49 -12.68
C TYR A 276 10.94 6.89 -13.16
N LEU A 277 10.47 7.28 -14.35
CA LEU A 277 10.64 8.62 -14.90
C LEU A 277 9.29 9.31 -14.92
N TYR A 278 9.18 10.45 -14.24
CA TYR A 278 7.95 11.21 -14.11
C TYR A 278 8.26 12.67 -13.79
N GLN A 279 7.27 13.55 -13.97
CA GLN A 279 7.43 14.97 -13.66
C GLN A 279 7.47 15.19 -12.14
N GLN A 280 8.48 15.93 -11.67
CA GLN A 280 8.61 16.36 -10.27
C GLN A 280 8.38 17.89 -10.15
N PRO A 281 7.81 18.38 -9.04
CA PRO A 281 7.21 17.60 -7.95
C PRO A 281 5.89 16.93 -8.40
N ALA A 282 5.51 15.85 -7.74
CA ALA A 282 4.25 15.17 -8.03
C ALA A 282 3.05 16.04 -7.60
N THR A 283 2.10 16.22 -8.51
CA THR A 283 0.81 16.91 -8.26
C THR A 283 -0.36 15.93 -8.08
N ASP A 284 -0.09 14.64 -8.17
CA ASP A 284 -1.03 13.54 -7.96
C ASP A 284 -0.29 12.42 -7.19
N PHE A 285 -1.01 11.60 -6.44
CA PHE A 285 -0.46 10.38 -5.85
C PHE A 285 0.02 9.40 -6.93
N GLN A 286 -0.67 9.36 -8.08
CA GLN A 286 -0.28 8.58 -9.24
C GLN A 286 0.17 9.51 -10.38
N PRO A 287 1.37 10.11 -10.26
CA PRO A 287 1.85 11.06 -11.26
C PRO A 287 2.03 10.38 -12.62
N LYS A 288 1.83 11.15 -13.68
CA LYS A 288 2.01 10.66 -15.05
C LYS A 288 3.47 10.26 -15.26
N LEU A 289 3.68 8.98 -15.56
CA LEU A 289 4.96 8.47 -16.03
C LEU A 289 5.30 9.06 -17.40
N THR A 290 6.56 9.43 -17.59
CA THR A 290 7.14 9.76 -18.89
C THR A 290 7.90 8.57 -19.47
N GLY A 291 8.30 7.63 -18.61
CA GLY A 291 8.91 6.37 -19.00
C GLY A 291 9.46 5.60 -17.79
N VAL A 292 10.17 4.52 -18.08
CA VAL A 292 10.96 3.77 -17.11
C VAL A 292 12.35 3.49 -17.68
N ALA A 293 13.34 3.47 -16.81
CA ALA A 293 14.69 3.03 -17.15
C ALA A 293 15.00 1.72 -16.41
N LEU A 294 15.49 0.74 -17.15
CA LEU A 294 16.04 -0.50 -16.63
C LEU A 294 17.56 -0.39 -16.70
N THR A 295 18.26 -0.63 -15.60
CA THR A 295 19.73 -0.55 -15.55
C THR A 295 20.31 -1.81 -14.95
N HIS A 296 21.17 -2.50 -15.70
CA HIS A 296 21.85 -3.70 -15.23
C HIS A 296 22.83 -3.34 -14.12
N ALA A 297 22.72 -4.00 -12.97
CA ALA A 297 23.42 -3.59 -11.75
C ALA A 297 24.95 -3.71 -11.83
N LEU A 298 25.48 -4.58 -12.70
CA LEU A 298 26.92 -4.83 -12.81
C LEU A 298 27.57 -4.15 -14.02
N THR A 299 26.89 -4.17 -15.17
CA THR A 299 27.44 -3.66 -16.44
C THR A 299 27.08 -2.19 -16.69
N GLY A 300 26.07 -1.67 -16.00
CA GLY A 300 25.53 -0.33 -16.25
C GLY A 300 24.73 -0.21 -17.55
N GLU A 301 24.50 -1.33 -18.26
CA GLU A 301 23.68 -1.35 -19.47
C GLU A 301 22.29 -0.79 -19.16
N ARG A 302 21.82 0.13 -20.00
CA ARG A 302 20.58 0.87 -19.76
C ARG A 302 19.62 0.70 -20.93
N GLU A 303 18.41 0.30 -20.59
CA GLU A 303 17.27 0.25 -21.50
C GLU A 303 16.22 1.28 -21.05
N LEU A 304 15.67 2.02 -22.01
CA LEU A 304 14.71 3.09 -21.76
C LEU A 304 13.40 2.76 -22.47
N ILE A 305 12.30 2.75 -21.72
CA ILE A 305 10.94 2.53 -22.23
C ILE A 305 10.17 3.83 -21.99
N THR A 306 9.81 4.55 -23.04
CA THR A 306 9.08 5.84 -22.95
C THR A 306 7.60 5.66 -23.29
N VAL A 307 6.75 6.55 -22.77
CA VAL A 307 5.38 6.67 -23.26
C VAL A 307 5.43 7.22 -24.69
N ALA A 308 4.72 6.59 -25.63
CA ALA A 308 4.52 7.11 -26.98
C ALA A 308 3.70 8.42 -26.98
#